data_AF-A0A1Q5BYJ0-F1
#
_entry.id   AF-A0A1Q5BYJ0-F1
#
_cell.length_a   1.000
_cell.length_b   1.000
_cell.length_c   1.000
_cell.angle_alpha   90.00
_cell.angle_beta   90.00
_cell.angle_gamma   90.00
#
_symmetry.space_group_name_H-M   'P 1'
#
loop_
_entity.id
_entity.type
_entity.pdbx_description
1 polymer ?
#
loop_
_entity_poly.entity_id
_entity_poly.type
_entity_poly.pdbx_seq_one_letter_code
_entity_poly.pdbx_strand_id
1 'polypeptide(L)'
;MLHAVGRDRPHRVLAAVLPGGGPAHLRQLLAHTAGQLTLLDAALRSRRDREVLRTALRGIRVSVLQYLMLGNWEGAVRVAEPLAGLGAAEAGVGEVLAAGRGVVAVLQCAPGEDRTGAAYACEEAVGGGGLVVPCPADPRHVIVVLPQDPDGTAPLAVLRPVVGQAPGRFAGVSGPRPWSQTASAYGAAVRALTAAERDPERIVRDFGGSSLLAFLSPGARVWSRQVCGGLRRLTEEQRAQAVPTARRALSYGALRAGRLLGVDRTTANKRLRLVLEAMGLDHRQVTHRAVADLAFQLADLPEPPDDAASGSGAGLRSLLREAPVVEWATRELAVLDHPEDAPPDGRFGCADEPECCGASARRLLATWLGLNCRAGATAEALGMHRNTFAARLPVLGARLRLPLRDQGAAPYQALWLLVAAGHIPVTGIPDPTDPAA
;
A
#
# COMPACT_ATOMS: atom_id res chain seq x y z
N MET A 1 -42.34 43.47 9.14
CA MET A 1 -43.07 42.20 8.93
C MET A 1 -42.09 41.04 8.98
N LEU A 2 -42.48 39.91 9.59
CA LEU A 2 -41.67 38.69 9.67
C LEU A 2 -42.44 37.54 9.02
N HIS A 3 -41.81 36.84 8.07
CA HIS A 3 -42.34 35.61 7.49
C HIS A 3 -41.42 34.44 7.85
N ALA A 4 -41.98 33.34 8.35
CA ALA A 4 -41.18 32.16 8.68
C ALA A 4 -40.57 31.54 7.41
N VAL A 5 -39.32 31.11 7.53
CA VAL A 5 -38.54 30.38 6.52
C VAL A 5 -38.07 29.07 7.17
N GLY A 6 -38.50 27.94 6.61
CA GLY A 6 -38.21 26.62 7.17
C GLY A 6 -39.24 26.12 8.21
N ARG A 7 -39.13 24.85 8.58
CA ARG A 7 -40.10 24.13 9.43
C ARG A 7 -39.65 23.96 10.89
N ASP A 8 -38.35 24.06 11.15
CA ASP A 8 -37.80 23.79 12.49
C ASP A 8 -37.89 25.01 13.40
N ARG A 9 -38.12 24.76 14.69
CA ARG A 9 -38.06 25.79 15.73
C ARG A 9 -36.66 25.85 16.37
N PRO A 10 -36.14 27.04 16.66
CA PRO A 10 -36.72 28.36 16.36
C PRO A 10 -36.67 28.68 14.85
N HIS A 11 -37.79 29.21 14.32
CA HIS A 11 -37.92 29.49 12.89
C HIS A 11 -36.93 30.59 12.47
N ARG A 12 -36.22 30.36 11.37
CA ARG A 12 -35.57 31.44 10.64
C ARG A 12 -36.66 32.31 10.01
N VAL A 13 -36.46 33.63 9.95
CA VAL A 13 -37.48 34.55 9.43
C VAL A 13 -36.92 35.47 8.36
N LEU A 14 -37.70 35.69 7.30
CA LEU A 14 -37.50 36.79 6.37
C LEU A 14 -38.13 38.04 6.99
N ALA A 15 -37.28 39.01 7.34
CA ALA A 15 -37.69 40.28 7.89
C ALA A 15 -37.74 41.35 6.79
N ALA A 16 -38.85 42.07 6.69
CA ALA A 16 -39.00 43.22 5.81
C ALA A 16 -39.46 44.44 6.62
N VAL A 17 -38.75 45.56 6.46
CA VAL A 17 -39.13 46.85 7.04
C VAL A 17 -39.77 47.67 5.93
N LEU A 18 -41.05 48.01 6.09
CA LEU A 18 -41.84 48.75 5.12
C LEU A 18 -42.41 49.99 5.81
N PRO A 19 -42.20 51.22 5.28
CA PRO A 19 -42.86 52.41 5.79
C PRO A 19 -44.39 52.28 5.62
N GLY A 20 -45.17 52.53 6.66
CA GLY A 20 -46.64 52.56 6.57
C GLY A 20 -47.35 51.23 6.33
N GLY A 21 -46.73 50.08 6.69
CA GLY A 21 -47.39 48.76 6.63
C GLY A 21 -47.46 48.10 5.24
N GLY A 22 -47.08 48.84 4.19
CA GLY A 22 -46.90 48.37 2.82
C GLY A 22 -48.19 47.90 2.12
N PRO A 23 -48.30 48.10 0.79
CA PRO A 23 -49.44 47.60 0.02
C PRO A 23 -49.52 46.05 0.01
N ALA A 24 -50.74 45.52 -0.14
CA ALA A 24 -51.03 44.08 -0.02
C ALA A 24 -50.21 43.19 -0.98
N HIS A 25 -49.92 43.68 -2.18
CA HIS A 25 -49.11 42.95 -3.17
C HIS A 25 -47.67 42.70 -2.68
N LEU A 26 -47.06 43.63 -1.91
CA LEU A 26 -45.72 43.42 -1.33
C LEU A 26 -45.75 42.35 -0.25
N ARG A 27 -46.83 42.25 0.53
CA ARG A 27 -47.00 41.19 1.53
C ARG A 27 -47.11 39.81 0.86
N GLN A 28 -47.84 39.72 -0.26
CA GLN A 28 -47.94 38.50 -1.04
C GLN A 28 -46.60 38.11 -1.67
N LEU A 29 -45.84 39.08 -2.20
CA LEU A 29 -44.51 38.85 -2.73
C LEU A 29 -43.53 38.37 -1.65
N LEU A 30 -43.58 38.96 -0.45
CA LEU A 30 -42.77 38.53 0.69
C LEU A 30 -43.14 37.12 1.17
N ALA A 31 -44.43 36.79 1.23
CA ALA A 31 -44.89 35.44 1.54
C ALA A 31 -44.45 34.41 0.48
N HIS A 32 -44.56 34.75 -0.81
CA HIS A 32 -44.06 33.92 -1.90
C HIS A 32 -42.54 33.71 -1.80
N THR A 33 -41.79 34.79 -1.55
CA THR A 33 -40.33 34.74 -1.37
C THR A 33 -39.93 33.88 -0.17
N ALA A 34 -40.61 34.00 0.96
CA ALA A 34 -40.38 33.14 2.13
C ALA A 34 -40.65 31.64 1.82
N GLY A 35 -41.67 31.36 0.99
CA GLY A 35 -41.93 30.02 0.47
C GLY A 35 -40.79 29.48 -0.41
N GLN A 36 -40.28 30.29 -1.35
CA GLN A 36 -39.14 29.91 -2.19
C GLN A 36 -37.86 29.69 -1.37
N LEU A 37 -37.58 30.56 -0.40
CA LEU A 37 -36.45 30.40 0.52
C LEU A 37 -36.55 29.13 1.36
N THR A 38 -37.76 28.72 1.75
CA THR A 38 -37.99 27.47 2.47
C THR A 38 -37.61 26.24 1.63
N LEU A 39 -37.96 26.23 0.34
CA LEU A 39 -37.60 25.15 -0.58
C LEU A 39 -36.08 25.09 -0.83
N LEU A 40 -35.45 26.25 -1.02
CA LEU A 40 -33.99 26.35 -1.18
C LEU A 40 -33.25 25.88 0.07
N ASP A 41 -33.69 26.28 1.26
CA ASP A 41 -33.09 25.86 2.54
C ASP A 41 -33.21 24.34 2.72
N ALA A 42 -34.37 23.75 2.42
CA ALA A 42 -34.56 22.30 2.46
C ALA A 42 -33.61 21.55 1.49
N ALA A 43 -33.46 22.06 0.25
CA ALA A 43 -32.55 21.47 -0.72
C ALA A 43 -31.08 21.57 -0.27
N LEU A 44 -30.66 22.71 0.27
CA LEU A 44 -29.31 22.91 0.79
C LEU A 44 -29.02 22.03 2.02
N ARG A 45 -29.97 21.90 2.94
CA ARG A 45 -29.85 20.98 4.09
C ARG A 45 -29.75 19.54 3.64
N SER A 46 -30.63 19.11 2.75
CA SER A 46 -30.59 17.76 2.19
C SER A 46 -29.26 17.45 1.49
N ARG A 47 -28.63 18.45 0.84
CA ARG A 47 -27.27 18.30 0.28
C ARG A 47 -26.21 18.19 1.39
N ARG A 48 -26.27 19.02 2.43
CA ARG A 48 -25.35 18.96 3.58
C ARG A 48 -25.47 17.64 4.33
N ASP A 49 -26.67 17.19 4.63
CA ASP A 49 -26.93 15.94 5.36
C ASP A 49 -26.42 14.74 4.56
N ARG A 50 -26.61 14.73 3.23
CA ARG A 50 -26.02 13.71 2.35
C ARG A 50 -24.50 13.74 2.38
N GLU A 51 -23.87 14.91 2.41
CA GLU A 51 -22.41 15.03 2.45
C GLU A 51 -21.83 14.57 3.78
N VAL A 52 -22.50 14.91 4.89
CA VAL A 52 -22.15 14.40 6.23
C VAL A 52 -22.26 12.88 6.27
N LEU A 53 -23.36 12.32 5.75
CA LEU A 53 -23.54 10.87 5.68
C LEU A 53 -22.46 10.20 4.82
N ARG A 54 -22.16 10.73 3.62
CA ARG A 54 -21.08 10.22 2.76
C ARG A 54 -19.73 10.25 3.45
N THR A 55 -19.44 11.32 4.18
CA THR A 55 -18.18 11.45 4.94
C THR A 55 -18.12 10.41 6.05
N ALA A 56 -19.21 10.20 6.79
CA ALA A 56 -19.30 9.18 7.83
C ALA A 56 -19.12 7.76 7.25
N LEU A 57 -19.82 7.43 6.16
CA LEU A 57 -19.71 6.13 5.48
C LEU A 57 -18.30 5.87 4.96
N ARG A 58 -17.63 6.87 4.39
CA ARG A 58 -16.21 6.79 4.01
C ARG A 58 -15.33 6.49 5.23
N GLY A 59 -15.60 7.14 6.36
CA GLY A 59 -14.91 6.86 7.62
C GLY A 59 -15.03 5.40 8.05
N ILE A 60 -16.25 4.83 7.97
CA ILE A 60 -16.48 3.41 8.30
C ILE A 60 -15.73 2.50 7.32
N ARG A 61 -15.82 2.75 6.01
CA ARG A 61 -15.08 1.99 4.98
C ARG A 61 -13.56 2.00 5.22
N VAL A 62 -13.01 3.16 5.60
CA VAL A 62 -11.60 3.28 6.00
C VAL A 62 -11.31 2.43 7.23
N SER A 63 -12.15 2.45 8.25
CA SER A 63 -11.97 1.62 9.45
C SER A 63 -12.03 0.12 9.12
N VAL A 64 -12.96 -0.32 8.28
CA VAL A 64 -13.01 -1.71 7.78
C VAL A 64 -11.69 -2.08 7.13
N LEU A 65 -11.18 -1.26 6.21
CA LEU A 65 -9.87 -1.47 5.59
C LEU A 65 -8.75 -1.55 6.65
N GLN A 66 -8.74 -0.67 7.65
CA GLN A 66 -7.71 -0.67 8.71
C GLN A 66 -7.70 -1.99 9.49
N TYR A 67 -8.87 -2.53 9.85
CA TYR A 67 -8.99 -3.84 10.49
C TYR A 67 -8.50 -4.98 9.59
N LEU A 68 -8.87 -4.96 8.30
CA LEU A 68 -8.36 -5.92 7.32
C LEU A 68 -6.83 -5.83 7.18
N MET A 69 -6.26 -4.61 7.15
CA MET A 69 -4.82 -4.38 7.11
C MET A 69 -4.09 -4.89 8.36
N LEU A 70 -4.76 -4.94 9.52
CA LEU A 70 -4.26 -5.60 10.73
C LEU A 70 -4.39 -7.14 10.68
N GLY A 71 -5.09 -7.67 9.68
CA GLY A 71 -5.45 -9.09 9.62
C GLY A 71 -6.59 -9.47 10.58
N ASN A 72 -7.28 -8.48 11.16
CA ASN A 72 -8.38 -8.67 12.09
C ASN A 72 -9.72 -8.62 11.34
N TRP A 73 -10.07 -9.74 10.70
CA TRP A 73 -11.32 -9.88 9.96
C TRP A 73 -12.56 -9.71 10.87
N GLU A 74 -12.55 -10.26 12.08
CA GLU A 74 -13.67 -10.13 13.03
C GLU A 74 -13.95 -8.68 13.41
N GLY A 75 -12.89 -7.89 13.65
CA GLY A 75 -13.00 -6.46 13.90
C GLY A 75 -13.55 -5.70 12.69
N ALA A 76 -13.16 -6.11 11.47
CA ALA A 76 -13.70 -5.54 10.24
C ALA A 76 -15.21 -5.82 10.10
N VAL A 77 -15.66 -7.05 10.42
CA VAL A 77 -17.08 -7.41 10.48
C VAL A 77 -17.85 -6.56 11.49
N ARG A 78 -17.32 -6.43 12.71
CA ARG A 78 -17.97 -5.63 13.76
C ARG A 78 -18.13 -4.17 13.37
N VAL A 79 -17.12 -3.56 12.76
CA VAL A 79 -17.19 -2.16 12.32
C VAL A 79 -18.07 -1.96 11.10
N ALA A 80 -18.26 -2.99 10.28
CA ALA A 80 -19.15 -2.95 9.13
C ALA A 80 -20.63 -3.15 9.50
N GLU A 81 -20.96 -3.61 10.71
CA GLU A 81 -22.34 -3.87 11.15
C GLU A 81 -23.30 -2.68 10.90
N PRO A 82 -22.95 -1.41 11.21
CA PRO A 82 -23.84 -0.28 10.93
C PRO A 82 -24.13 -0.08 9.43
N LEU A 83 -23.25 -0.56 8.54
CA LEU A 83 -23.45 -0.49 7.09
C LEU A 83 -24.48 -1.51 6.61
N ALA A 84 -24.59 -2.67 7.27
CA ALA A 84 -25.57 -3.70 6.91
C ALA A 84 -27.01 -3.21 7.11
N GLY A 85 -27.25 -2.42 8.17
CA GLY A 85 -28.55 -1.82 8.48
C GLY A 85 -29.00 -0.69 7.54
N LEU A 86 -28.09 -0.17 6.70
CA LEU A 86 -28.38 0.89 5.72
C LEU A 86 -28.63 0.33 4.31
N GLY A 87 -28.64 -1.00 4.15
CA GLY A 87 -28.76 -1.67 2.85
C GLY A 87 -27.40 -2.11 2.32
N ALA A 88 -27.12 -3.42 2.37
CA ALA A 88 -25.83 -4.01 2.00
C ALA A 88 -25.36 -3.64 0.58
N ALA A 89 -26.30 -3.41 -0.35
CA ALA A 89 -26.01 -3.05 -1.74
C ALA A 89 -25.41 -1.65 -1.91
N GLU A 90 -25.75 -0.68 -1.03
CA GLU A 90 -25.16 0.67 -1.10
C GLU A 90 -23.76 0.71 -0.47
N ALA A 91 -23.42 -0.28 0.35
CA ALA A 91 -22.20 -0.26 1.16
C ALA A 91 -21.02 -1.01 0.53
N GLY A 92 -21.23 -2.05 -0.29
CA GLY A 92 -20.15 -2.79 -0.95
C GLY A 92 -19.37 -3.77 -0.04
N VAL A 93 -19.55 -3.66 1.28
CA VAL A 93 -18.70 -4.32 2.28
C VAL A 93 -19.18 -5.73 2.63
N GLY A 94 -20.48 -6.01 2.51
CA GLY A 94 -21.08 -7.28 2.95
C GLY A 94 -20.49 -8.49 2.21
N GLU A 95 -20.44 -8.43 0.88
CA GLU A 95 -19.91 -9.52 0.04
C GLU A 95 -18.42 -9.76 0.28
N VAL A 96 -17.64 -8.68 0.42
CA VAL A 96 -16.21 -8.76 0.77
C VAL A 96 -16.02 -9.55 2.05
N LEU A 97 -16.76 -9.19 3.11
CA LEU A 97 -16.58 -9.81 4.41
C LEU A 97 -17.11 -11.25 4.46
N ALA A 98 -18.16 -11.57 3.69
CA ALA A 98 -18.71 -12.93 3.59
C ALA A 98 -17.73 -13.91 2.91
N ALA A 99 -16.94 -13.45 1.94
CA ALA A 99 -16.04 -14.33 1.17
C ALA A 99 -14.81 -14.85 1.96
N GLY A 100 -14.42 -14.21 3.08
CA GLY A 100 -13.24 -14.56 3.88
C GLY A 100 -11.87 -14.42 3.19
N ARG A 101 -11.85 -14.26 1.87
CA ARG A 101 -10.69 -14.11 0.99
C ARG A 101 -11.06 -13.38 -0.31
N GLY A 102 -10.05 -12.85 -0.98
CA GLY A 102 -10.22 -12.16 -2.26
C GLY A 102 -8.99 -11.37 -2.66
N VAL A 103 -9.17 -10.33 -3.48
CA VAL A 103 -8.08 -9.55 -4.06
C VAL A 103 -8.10 -8.11 -3.58
N VAL A 104 -6.91 -7.51 -3.57
CA VAL A 104 -6.74 -6.07 -3.40
C VAL A 104 -6.23 -5.51 -4.71
N ALA A 105 -6.84 -4.42 -5.17
CA ALA A 105 -6.37 -3.64 -6.28
C ALA A 105 -6.06 -2.21 -5.84
N VAL A 106 -5.11 -1.59 -6.51
CA VAL A 106 -4.72 -0.19 -6.29
C VAL A 106 -4.77 0.52 -7.63
N LEU A 107 -5.66 1.51 -7.74
CA LEU A 107 -5.71 2.45 -8.85
C LEU A 107 -4.86 3.67 -8.51
N GLN A 108 -3.96 4.05 -9.40
CA GLN A 108 -3.28 5.34 -9.38
C GLN A 108 -4.07 6.33 -10.25
N CYS A 109 -4.47 7.45 -9.65
CA CYS A 109 -5.13 8.55 -10.35
C CYS A 109 -4.15 9.20 -11.34
N ALA A 110 -4.68 9.74 -12.42
CA ALA A 110 -3.90 10.53 -13.37
C ALA A 110 -3.34 11.80 -12.70
N PRO A 111 -2.22 12.37 -13.20
CA PRO A 111 -1.71 13.63 -12.68
C PRO A 111 -2.77 14.74 -12.72
N GLY A 112 -3.01 15.40 -11.57
CA GLY A 112 -4.00 16.48 -11.44
C GLY A 112 -5.45 16.03 -11.31
N GLU A 113 -5.73 14.73 -11.36
CA GLU A 113 -7.08 14.18 -11.21
C GLU A 113 -7.58 14.27 -9.76
N ASP A 114 -8.87 14.58 -9.61
CA ASP A 114 -9.55 14.47 -8.32
C ASP A 114 -9.71 12.99 -7.92
N ARG A 115 -9.07 12.63 -6.80
CA ARG A 115 -9.17 11.29 -6.22
C ARG A 115 -10.60 10.92 -5.83
N THR A 116 -11.44 11.88 -5.44
CA THR A 116 -12.84 11.59 -5.10
C THR A 116 -13.62 11.15 -6.34
N GLY A 117 -13.43 11.80 -7.48
CA GLY A 117 -13.97 11.35 -8.77
C GLY A 117 -13.48 9.96 -9.18
N ALA A 118 -12.18 9.67 -9.03
CA ALA A 118 -11.64 8.34 -9.33
C ALA A 118 -12.21 7.25 -8.41
N ALA A 119 -12.38 7.54 -7.12
CA ALA A 119 -12.99 6.62 -6.17
C ALA A 119 -14.46 6.34 -6.53
N TYR A 120 -15.22 7.36 -6.95
CA TYR A 120 -16.59 7.19 -7.41
C TYR A 120 -16.67 6.31 -8.67
N ALA A 121 -15.76 6.50 -9.63
CA ALA A 121 -15.69 5.64 -10.81
C ALA A 121 -15.38 4.17 -10.45
N CYS A 122 -14.55 3.93 -9.44
CA CYS A 122 -14.35 2.60 -8.90
C CYS A 122 -15.61 2.06 -8.21
N GLU A 123 -16.30 2.86 -7.40
CA GLU A 123 -17.55 2.44 -6.73
C GLU A 123 -18.62 2.04 -7.75
N GLU A 124 -18.81 2.82 -8.82
CA GLU A 124 -19.75 2.50 -9.90
C GLU A 124 -19.36 1.20 -10.65
N ALA A 125 -18.08 1.02 -10.94
CA ALA A 125 -17.61 -0.18 -11.64
C ALA A 125 -17.73 -1.46 -10.80
N VAL A 126 -17.50 -1.33 -9.49
CA VAL A 126 -17.57 -2.43 -8.52
C VAL A 126 -19.01 -2.74 -8.11
N GLY A 127 -19.89 -1.73 -8.17
CA GLY A 127 -21.26 -1.83 -7.67
C GLY A 127 -21.29 -2.17 -6.17
N GLY A 128 -22.26 -2.99 -5.78
CA GLY A 128 -22.44 -3.45 -4.40
C GLY A 128 -21.51 -4.57 -3.94
N GLY A 129 -20.57 -5.02 -4.79
CA GLY A 129 -19.77 -6.23 -4.54
C GLY A 129 -18.37 -5.99 -3.98
N GLY A 130 -18.00 -4.77 -3.63
CA GLY A 130 -16.64 -4.48 -3.17
C GLY A 130 -16.47 -3.24 -2.32
N LEU A 131 -15.34 -3.20 -1.62
CA LEU A 131 -14.96 -2.10 -0.74
C LEU A 131 -14.01 -1.15 -1.50
N VAL A 132 -14.45 0.08 -1.72
CA VAL A 132 -13.64 1.14 -2.35
C VAL A 132 -13.27 2.19 -1.30
N VAL A 133 -11.98 2.51 -1.21
CA VAL A 133 -11.44 3.44 -0.20
C VAL A 133 -10.36 4.32 -0.83
N PRO A 134 -10.48 5.66 -0.77
CA PRO A 134 -9.36 6.55 -1.04
C PRO A 134 -8.20 6.21 -0.10
N CYS A 135 -7.01 5.91 -0.63
CA CYS A 135 -5.90 5.39 0.17
C CYS A 135 -5.52 6.39 1.29
N PRO A 136 -5.50 5.96 2.56
CA PRO A 136 -5.08 6.83 3.66
C PRO A 136 -3.60 7.24 3.56
N ALA A 137 -2.76 6.40 2.95
CA ALA A 137 -1.31 6.59 2.91
C ALA A 137 -0.79 7.32 1.67
N ASP A 138 -1.46 7.19 0.52
CA ASP A 138 -1.02 7.77 -0.76
C ASP A 138 -2.16 8.61 -1.37
N PRO A 139 -1.96 9.94 -1.54
CA PRO A 139 -3.02 10.84 -2.01
C PRO A 139 -3.41 10.60 -3.46
N ARG A 140 -2.65 9.80 -4.22
CA ARG A 140 -2.96 9.47 -5.62
C ARG A 140 -3.64 8.12 -5.77
N HIS A 141 -3.77 7.34 -4.69
CA HIS A 141 -4.25 5.97 -4.78
C HIS A 141 -5.70 5.83 -4.32
N VAL A 142 -6.44 4.95 -5.00
CA VAL A 142 -7.70 4.36 -4.55
C VAL A 142 -7.47 2.87 -4.35
N ILE A 143 -7.86 2.36 -3.19
CA ILE A 143 -7.79 0.93 -2.85
C ILE A 143 -9.16 0.33 -3.14
N VAL A 144 -9.18 -0.79 -3.86
CA VAL A 144 -10.37 -1.56 -4.14
C VAL A 144 -10.16 -2.98 -3.60
N VAL A 145 -11.08 -3.47 -2.79
CA VAL A 145 -11.05 -4.84 -2.24
C VAL A 145 -12.26 -5.57 -2.77
N LEU A 146 -12.02 -6.71 -3.43
CA LEU A 146 -13.04 -7.51 -4.09
C LEU A 146 -13.00 -8.93 -3.54
N PRO A 147 -14.16 -9.56 -3.28
CA PRO A 147 -14.20 -10.98 -2.93
C PRO A 147 -13.59 -11.80 -4.07
N GLN A 148 -13.09 -13.00 -3.74
CA GLN A 148 -12.63 -13.92 -4.79
C GLN A 148 -13.85 -14.39 -5.59
N ASP A 149 -13.89 -14.03 -6.88
CA ASP A 149 -14.76 -14.67 -7.86
C ASP A 149 -14.20 -16.07 -8.21
N PRO A 150 -15.01 -17.15 -8.26
CA PRO A 150 -14.59 -18.50 -8.66
C PRO A 150 -13.70 -18.55 -9.92
N ASP A 151 -13.94 -17.69 -10.91
CA ASP A 151 -13.20 -17.70 -12.19
C ASP A 151 -11.95 -16.80 -12.17
N GLY A 152 -11.77 -15.97 -11.14
CA GLY A 152 -10.57 -15.13 -10.96
C GLY A 152 -10.34 -14.04 -12.02
N THR A 153 -11.26 -13.84 -12.97
CA THR A 153 -11.21 -12.86 -14.07
C THR A 153 -11.95 -11.56 -13.74
N ALA A 154 -12.93 -11.58 -12.83
CA ALA A 154 -13.74 -10.42 -12.47
C ALA A 154 -12.92 -9.16 -12.08
N PRO A 155 -11.83 -9.22 -11.29
CA PRO A 155 -11.17 -8.00 -10.83
C PRO A 155 -10.56 -7.13 -11.94
N LEU A 156 -9.98 -7.75 -12.97
CA LEU A 156 -9.41 -7.03 -14.11
C LEU A 156 -10.52 -6.51 -15.02
N ALA A 157 -11.57 -7.31 -15.25
CA ALA A 157 -12.72 -6.91 -16.05
C ALA A 157 -13.44 -5.69 -15.47
N VAL A 158 -13.59 -5.64 -14.15
CA VAL A 158 -14.21 -4.52 -13.41
C VAL A 158 -13.37 -3.24 -13.52
N LEU A 159 -12.04 -3.33 -13.40
CA LEU A 159 -11.19 -2.13 -13.33
C LEU A 159 -10.71 -1.61 -14.69
N ARG A 160 -10.68 -2.44 -15.74
CA ARG A 160 -10.26 -2.02 -17.09
C ARG A 160 -11.04 -0.81 -17.61
N PRO A 161 -12.39 -0.75 -17.51
CA PRO A 161 -13.14 0.45 -17.91
C PRO A 161 -12.69 1.71 -17.15
N VAL A 162 -12.44 1.59 -15.84
CA VAL A 162 -12.00 2.71 -14.99
C VAL A 162 -10.61 3.21 -15.40
N VAL A 163 -9.68 2.30 -15.70
CA VAL A 163 -8.35 2.67 -16.23
C VAL A 163 -8.46 3.32 -17.62
N GLY A 164 -9.39 2.84 -18.45
CA GLY A 164 -9.66 3.35 -19.79
C GLY A 164 -10.20 4.78 -19.83
N GLN A 165 -10.91 5.23 -18.80
CA GLN A 165 -11.56 6.55 -18.75
C GLN A 165 -10.61 7.74 -18.78
N ALA A 166 -9.35 7.58 -18.34
CA ALA A 166 -8.38 8.67 -18.34
C ALA A 166 -6.97 8.16 -18.70
N PRO A 167 -6.25 8.83 -19.62
CA PRO A 167 -4.85 8.56 -19.84
C PRO A 167 -4.06 8.88 -18.57
N GLY A 168 -3.07 8.04 -18.25
CA GLY A 168 -2.27 8.20 -17.03
C GLY A 168 -2.88 7.61 -15.74
N ARG A 169 -4.09 7.01 -15.82
CA ARG A 169 -4.52 6.04 -14.81
C ARG A 169 -3.81 4.71 -15.03
N PHE A 170 -3.41 4.09 -13.92
CA PHE A 170 -2.79 2.76 -13.88
C PHE A 170 -3.40 1.95 -12.75
N ALA A 171 -3.44 0.63 -12.88
CA ALA A 171 -3.92 -0.25 -11.83
C ALA A 171 -3.01 -1.45 -11.60
N GLY A 172 -2.83 -1.81 -10.33
CA GLY A 172 -2.20 -3.06 -9.93
C GLY A 172 -3.17 -3.93 -9.15
N VAL A 173 -3.21 -5.21 -9.43
CA VAL A 173 -4.13 -6.17 -8.79
C VAL A 173 -3.33 -7.29 -8.14
N SER A 174 -3.66 -7.67 -6.91
CA SER A 174 -3.02 -8.79 -6.22
C SER A 174 -3.52 -10.15 -6.72
N GLY A 175 -2.79 -11.22 -6.38
CA GLY A 175 -3.38 -12.57 -6.31
C GLY A 175 -4.42 -12.68 -5.17
N PRO A 176 -5.31 -13.68 -5.22
CA PRO A 176 -6.31 -13.90 -4.17
C PRO A 176 -5.65 -14.37 -2.88
N ARG A 177 -6.07 -13.81 -1.73
CA ARG A 177 -5.52 -14.14 -0.41
C ARG A 177 -6.61 -14.11 0.67
N PRO A 178 -6.43 -14.85 1.78
CA PRO A 178 -7.24 -14.67 2.98
C PRO A 178 -7.18 -13.23 3.50
N TRP A 179 -8.24 -12.76 4.12
CA TRP A 179 -8.30 -11.41 4.69
C TRP A 179 -7.32 -11.15 5.84
N SER A 180 -6.83 -12.19 6.50
CA SER A 180 -5.70 -12.09 7.42
C SER A 180 -4.41 -11.58 6.74
N GLN A 181 -4.31 -11.73 5.42
CA GLN A 181 -3.16 -11.31 4.60
C GLN A 181 -3.44 -10.06 3.73
N THR A 182 -4.47 -9.27 4.03
CA THR A 182 -4.87 -8.10 3.20
C THR A 182 -3.72 -7.12 2.94
N ALA A 183 -2.84 -6.89 3.92
CA ALA A 183 -1.67 -6.04 3.70
C ALA A 183 -0.68 -6.66 2.70
N SER A 184 -0.42 -7.97 2.77
CA SER A 184 0.41 -8.63 1.77
C SER A 184 -0.19 -8.49 0.37
N ALA A 185 -1.52 -8.63 0.25
CA ALA A 185 -2.25 -8.37 -0.99
C ALA A 185 -2.10 -6.91 -1.46
N TYR A 186 -2.25 -5.92 -0.57
CA TYR A 186 -2.01 -4.51 -0.90
C TYR A 186 -0.57 -4.25 -1.37
N GLY A 187 0.44 -4.85 -0.72
CA GLY A 187 1.83 -4.76 -1.17
C GLY A 187 2.05 -5.34 -2.56
N ALA A 188 1.44 -6.50 -2.85
CA ALA A 188 1.46 -7.12 -4.17
C ALA A 188 0.78 -6.25 -5.23
N ALA A 189 -0.37 -5.65 -4.91
CA ALA A 189 -1.06 -4.72 -5.80
C ALA A 189 -0.22 -3.48 -6.12
N VAL A 190 0.51 -2.92 -5.15
CA VAL A 190 1.42 -1.78 -5.40
C VAL A 190 2.61 -2.17 -6.30
N ARG A 191 3.16 -3.38 -6.17
CA ARG A 191 4.19 -3.88 -7.10
C ARG A 191 3.64 -4.06 -8.51
N ALA A 192 2.48 -4.68 -8.64
CA ALA A 192 1.79 -4.80 -9.92
C ALA A 192 1.50 -3.43 -10.55
N LEU A 193 1.10 -2.44 -9.75
CA LEU A 193 0.89 -1.07 -10.20
C LEU A 193 2.17 -0.46 -10.78
N THR A 194 3.32 -0.73 -10.15
CA THR A 194 4.63 -0.28 -10.65
C THR A 194 4.95 -0.91 -12.01
N ALA A 195 4.61 -2.19 -12.20
CA ALA A 195 4.74 -2.85 -13.50
C ALA A 195 3.77 -2.26 -14.54
N ALA A 196 2.54 -1.91 -14.11
CA ALA A 196 1.51 -1.36 -14.98
C ALA A 196 1.88 -0.01 -15.61
N GLU A 197 2.77 0.77 -14.98
CA GLU A 197 3.25 2.04 -15.55
C GLU A 197 3.99 1.87 -16.89
N ARG A 198 4.49 0.66 -17.20
CA ARG A 198 5.15 0.31 -18.47
C ARG A 198 4.35 -0.68 -19.31
N ASP A 199 3.20 -1.12 -18.82
CA ASP A 199 2.35 -2.07 -19.52
C ASP A 199 1.38 -1.34 -20.46
N PRO A 200 1.25 -1.76 -21.74
CA PRO A 200 0.31 -1.14 -22.68
C PRO A 200 -1.14 -1.16 -22.20
N GLU A 201 -1.57 -2.20 -21.45
CA GLU A 201 -2.92 -2.26 -20.89
C GLU A 201 -3.09 -1.34 -19.67
N ARG A 202 -1.99 -0.83 -19.10
CA ARG A 202 -1.95 0.02 -17.89
C ARG A 202 -2.59 -0.63 -16.67
N ILE A 203 -2.80 -1.94 -16.70
CA ILE A 203 -3.32 -2.75 -15.61
C ILE A 203 -2.57 -4.08 -15.56
N VAL A 204 -2.02 -4.42 -14.40
CA VAL A 204 -1.23 -5.65 -14.23
C VAL A 204 -1.70 -6.39 -12.98
N ARG A 205 -1.64 -7.74 -13.04
CA ARG A 205 -1.90 -8.62 -11.90
C ARG A 205 -0.60 -9.25 -11.39
N ASP A 206 -0.40 -9.23 -10.08
CA ASP A 206 0.67 -9.96 -9.39
C ASP A 206 0.28 -11.44 -9.24
N PHE A 207 1.05 -12.31 -9.89
CA PHE A 207 0.90 -13.78 -9.80
C PHE A 207 1.85 -14.41 -8.77
N GLY A 208 2.56 -13.61 -7.94
CA GLY A 208 3.44 -14.11 -6.89
C GLY A 208 4.78 -14.75 -7.34
N GLY A 209 5.04 -14.86 -8.65
CA GLY A 209 6.18 -15.63 -9.20
C GLY A 209 7.59 -15.03 -9.00
N SER A 210 7.72 -13.77 -8.58
CA SER A 210 9.02 -13.07 -8.44
C SER A 210 9.44 -12.83 -6.98
N SER A 211 8.93 -13.62 -6.03
CA SER A 211 9.28 -13.49 -4.61
C SER A 211 10.40 -14.46 -4.22
N LEU A 212 11.40 -13.97 -3.45
CA LEU A 212 12.45 -14.80 -2.84
C LEU A 212 11.87 -16.03 -2.11
N LEU A 213 10.70 -15.88 -1.48
CA LEU A 213 10.04 -16.95 -0.72
C LEU A 213 9.81 -18.22 -1.54
N ALA A 214 9.63 -18.11 -2.86
CA ALA A 214 9.37 -19.25 -3.73
C ALA A 214 10.63 -20.10 -4.02
N PHE A 215 11.82 -19.55 -3.77
CA PHE A 215 13.11 -20.17 -4.10
C PHE A 215 13.89 -20.62 -2.86
N LEU A 216 13.42 -20.26 -1.66
CA LEU A 216 14.04 -20.66 -0.40
C LEU A 216 13.69 -22.11 -0.04
N SER A 217 14.67 -22.87 0.42
CA SER A 217 14.44 -24.21 0.96
C SER A 217 13.54 -24.22 2.20
N PRO A 218 12.92 -25.37 2.57
CA PRO A 218 12.14 -25.50 3.80
C PRO A 218 12.89 -25.08 5.08
N GLY A 219 14.23 -25.18 5.08
CA GLY A 219 15.08 -24.71 6.18
C GLY A 219 14.89 -23.23 6.53
N ALA A 220 14.47 -22.40 5.56
CA ALA A 220 14.18 -20.99 5.80
C ALA A 220 13.07 -20.76 6.83
N ARG A 221 12.12 -21.70 6.97
CA ARG A 221 11.07 -21.61 8.01
C ARG A 221 11.63 -21.86 9.40
N VAL A 222 12.59 -22.79 9.53
CA VAL A 222 13.28 -23.05 10.79
C VAL A 222 14.06 -21.81 11.22
N TRP A 223 14.83 -21.23 10.30
CA TRP A 223 15.53 -19.96 10.50
C TRP A 223 14.56 -18.84 10.94
N SER A 224 13.46 -18.65 10.20
CA SER A 224 12.44 -17.63 10.53
C SER A 224 11.88 -17.81 11.94
N ARG A 225 11.55 -19.05 12.35
CA ARG A 225 11.07 -19.35 13.71
C ARG A 225 12.11 -19.01 14.77
N GLN A 226 13.38 -19.28 14.52
CA GLN A 226 14.47 -18.94 15.45
C GLN A 226 14.60 -17.42 15.60
N VAL A 227 14.62 -16.67 14.49
CA VAL A 227 14.66 -15.19 14.51
C VAL A 227 13.44 -14.62 15.24
N CYS A 228 12.23 -15.07 14.90
CA CYS A 228 10.99 -14.64 15.55
C CYS A 228 10.90 -15.09 17.01
N GLY A 229 11.68 -16.10 17.43
CA GLY A 229 11.80 -16.54 18.82
C GLY A 229 12.25 -15.43 19.77
N GLY A 230 13.01 -14.43 19.30
CA GLY A 230 13.41 -13.25 20.08
C GLY A 230 12.22 -12.43 20.60
N LEU A 231 11.06 -12.49 19.94
CA LEU A 231 9.84 -11.81 20.37
C LEU A 231 9.26 -12.35 21.69
N ARG A 232 9.74 -13.50 22.17
CA ARG A 232 9.41 -14.03 23.50
C ARG A 232 9.93 -13.17 24.65
N ARG A 233 10.89 -12.26 24.38
CA ARG A 233 11.38 -11.25 25.34
C ARG A 233 10.35 -10.15 25.63
N LEU A 234 9.37 -9.96 24.75
CA LEU A 234 8.29 -9.01 24.95
C LEU A 234 7.14 -9.66 25.73
N THR A 235 6.44 -8.85 26.54
CA THR A 235 5.18 -9.29 27.14
C THR A 235 4.13 -9.58 26.06
N GLU A 236 3.13 -10.39 26.39
CA GLU A 236 2.08 -10.74 25.43
C GLU A 236 1.34 -9.49 24.91
N GLU A 237 1.03 -8.54 25.81
CA GLU A 237 0.41 -7.26 25.44
C GLU A 237 1.30 -6.44 24.49
N GLN A 238 2.60 -6.32 24.80
CA GLN A 238 3.55 -5.62 23.93
C GLN A 238 3.63 -6.26 22.56
N ARG A 239 3.68 -7.60 22.51
CA ARG A 239 3.75 -8.36 21.26
C ARG A 239 2.50 -8.14 20.41
N ALA A 240 1.32 -8.29 21.01
CA ALA A 240 0.03 -8.12 20.35
C ALA A 240 -0.13 -6.72 19.74
N GLN A 241 0.34 -5.67 20.41
CA GLN A 241 0.25 -4.29 19.92
C GLN A 241 1.37 -3.92 18.93
N ALA A 242 2.60 -4.34 19.20
CA ALA A 242 3.78 -3.85 18.49
C ALA A 242 4.04 -4.61 17.20
N VAL A 243 3.90 -5.94 17.19
CA VAL A 243 4.26 -6.78 16.03
C VAL A 243 3.43 -6.44 14.79
N PRO A 244 2.08 -6.35 14.84
CA PRO A 244 1.31 -5.99 13.66
C PRO A 244 1.72 -4.63 13.08
N THR A 245 1.96 -3.64 13.95
CA THR A 245 2.37 -2.30 13.53
C THR A 245 3.78 -2.31 12.92
N ALA A 246 4.73 -3.00 13.55
CA ALA A 246 6.12 -3.10 13.09
C ALA A 246 6.19 -3.77 11.71
N ARG A 247 5.43 -4.85 11.50
CA ARG A 247 5.32 -5.52 10.20
C ARG A 247 4.86 -4.56 9.10
N ARG A 248 3.83 -3.75 9.35
CA ARG A 248 3.38 -2.73 8.36
C ARG A 248 4.40 -1.61 8.18
N ALA A 249 5.09 -1.21 9.24
CA ALA A 249 6.16 -0.22 9.16
C ALA A 249 7.35 -0.72 8.33
N LEU A 250 7.67 -2.02 8.39
CA LEU A 250 8.63 -2.65 7.49
C LEU A 250 8.14 -2.62 6.04
N SER A 251 6.88 -3.02 5.80
CA SER A 251 6.35 -3.13 4.44
C SER A 251 6.18 -1.78 3.73
N TYR A 252 5.81 -0.71 4.43
CA TYR A 252 5.44 0.58 3.81
C TYR A 252 6.20 1.80 4.35
N GLY A 253 7.03 1.64 5.37
CA GLY A 253 7.58 2.75 6.14
C GLY A 253 6.60 3.25 7.21
N ALA A 254 7.14 3.79 8.30
CA ALA A 254 6.36 4.12 9.50
C ALA A 254 5.25 5.17 9.28
N LEU A 255 5.48 6.15 8.40
CA LEU A 255 4.47 7.17 8.09
C LEU A 255 3.24 6.56 7.40
N ARG A 256 3.47 5.73 6.38
CA ARG A 256 2.39 5.09 5.61
C ARG A 256 1.69 4.03 6.43
N ALA A 257 2.45 3.24 7.19
CA ALA A 257 1.90 2.29 8.16
C ALA A 257 1.00 2.99 9.18
N GLY A 258 1.44 4.12 9.75
CA GLY A 258 0.62 4.90 10.68
C GLY A 258 -0.72 5.32 10.07
N ARG A 259 -0.69 5.92 8.88
CA ARG A 259 -1.91 6.33 8.16
C ARG A 259 -2.83 5.13 7.82
N LEU A 260 -2.26 4.00 7.41
CA LEU A 260 -3.00 2.77 7.09
C LEU A 260 -3.55 2.06 8.31
N LEU A 261 -3.04 2.35 9.51
CA LEU A 261 -3.43 1.68 10.76
C LEU A 261 -4.15 2.61 11.74
N GLY A 262 -4.32 3.88 11.42
CA GLY A 262 -4.93 4.86 12.32
C GLY A 262 -4.05 5.22 13.53
N VAL A 263 -2.73 5.06 13.44
CA VAL A 263 -1.77 5.44 14.49
C VAL A 263 -0.80 6.50 13.98
N ASP A 264 -0.23 7.29 14.87
CA ASP A 264 0.76 8.29 14.45
C ASP A 264 2.11 7.66 14.06
N ARG A 265 2.90 8.40 13.28
CA ARG A 265 4.22 7.96 12.79
C ARG A 265 5.19 7.64 13.92
N THR A 266 5.15 8.40 15.02
CA THR A 266 6.05 8.22 16.17
C THR A 266 5.76 6.91 16.88
N THR A 267 4.48 6.59 17.08
CA THR A 267 4.03 5.31 17.62
C THR A 267 4.44 4.14 16.72
N ALA A 268 4.25 4.26 15.40
CA ALA A 268 4.69 3.23 14.45
C ALA A 268 6.20 2.98 14.52
N ASN A 269 7.02 4.06 14.60
CA ASN A 269 8.47 3.96 14.76
C ASN A 269 8.88 3.33 16.11
N LYS A 270 8.21 3.72 17.21
CA LYS A 270 8.49 3.16 18.54
C LYS A 270 8.22 1.65 18.57
N ARG A 271 7.12 1.21 17.96
CA ARG A 271 6.76 -0.22 17.85
C ARG A 271 7.72 -0.98 16.94
N LEU A 272 8.12 -0.38 15.81
CA LEU A 272 9.15 -0.96 14.94
C LEU A 272 10.46 -1.18 15.69
N ARG A 273 10.93 -0.15 16.40
CA ARG A 273 12.16 -0.22 17.20
C ARG A 273 12.09 -1.32 18.26
N LEU A 274 11.01 -1.34 19.05
CA LEU A 274 10.80 -2.35 20.11
C LEU A 274 10.87 -3.78 19.56
N VAL A 275 10.22 -4.03 18.41
CA VAL A 275 10.17 -5.36 17.79
C VAL A 275 11.55 -5.77 17.25
N LEU A 276 12.26 -4.88 16.55
CA LEU A 276 13.58 -5.21 16.01
C LEU A 276 14.61 -5.40 17.13
N GLU A 277 14.59 -4.56 18.18
CA GLU A 277 15.46 -4.73 19.35
C GLU A 277 15.23 -6.09 20.03
N ALA A 278 13.97 -6.53 20.16
CA ALA A 278 13.65 -7.86 20.71
C ALA A 278 14.21 -9.01 19.84
N MET A 279 14.26 -8.82 18.52
CA MET A 279 14.86 -9.75 17.56
C MET A 279 16.39 -9.66 17.47
N GLY A 280 17.04 -8.76 18.22
CA GLY A 280 18.48 -8.52 18.14
C GLY A 280 18.92 -7.74 16.90
N LEU A 281 18.02 -6.93 16.32
CA LEU A 281 18.22 -6.21 15.07
C LEU A 281 18.16 -4.69 15.27
N ASP A 282 18.92 -3.92 14.49
CA ASP A 282 18.88 -2.46 14.51
C ASP A 282 17.88 -1.91 13.48
N HIS A 283 16.79 -1.33 13.97
CA HIS A 283 15.78 -0.68 13.13
C HIS A 283 16.30 0.44 12.22
N ARG A 284 17.47 1.02 12.53
CA ARG A 284 18.06 2.06 11.69
C ARG A 284 18.69 1.50 10.44
N GLN A 285 19.09 0.23 10.40
CA GLN A 285 19.80 -0.37 9.27
C GLN A 285 18.87 -1.10 8.31
N VAL A 286 19.03 -0.86 7.00
CA VAL A 286 18.20 -1.48 5.95
C VAL A 286 18.36 -3.00 5.91
N THR A 287 19.57 -3.52 6.12
CA THR A 287 19.86 -4.96 6.14
C THR A 287 19.14 -5.65 7.29
N HIS A 288 19.17 -5.06 8.49
CA HIS A 288 18.44 -5.56 9.66
C HIS A 288 16.92 -5.51 9.45
N ARG A 289 16.38 -4.43 8.87
CA ARG A 289 14.96 -4.34 8.52
C ARG A 289 14.55 -5.39 7.49
N ALA A 290 15.38 -5.62 6.47
CA ALA A 290 15.14 -6.64 5.46
C ALA A 290 15.07 -8.04 6.08
N VAL A 291 16.00 -8.36 6.99
CA VAL A 291 16.02 -9.63 7.74
C VAL A 291 14.73 -9.82 8.54
N ALA A 292 14.31 -8.81 9.30
CA ALA A 292 13.07 -8.88 10.06
C ALA A 292 11.85 -9.07 9.14
N ASP A 293 11.78 -8.34 8.02
CA ASP A 293 10.71 -8.44 7.05
C ASP A 293 10.64 -9.85 6.41
N LEU A 294 11.79 -10.43 6.02
CA LEU A 294 11.87 -11.78 5.49
C LEU A 294 11.43 -12.84 6.52
N ALA A 295 11.89 -12.73 7.76
CA ALA A 295 11.49 -13.62 8.84
C ALA A 295 9.97 -13.57 9.08
N PHE A 296 9.38 -12.37 9.04
CA PHE A 296 7.94 -12.20 9.17
C PHE A 296 7.16 -12.76 7.97
N GLN A 297 7.64 -12.56 6.75
CA GLN A 297 7.02 -13.11 5.55
C GLN A 297 7.01 -14.65 5.56
N LEU A 298 8.11 -15.28 5.98
CA LEU A 298 8.21 -16.74 6.11
C LEU A 298 7.28 -17.28 7.21
N ALA A 299 7.15 -16.56 8.33
CA ALA A 299 6.25 -16.93 9.43
C ALA A 299 4.76 -16.84 9.06
N ASP A 300 4.40 -16.06 8.03
CA ASP A 300 3.02 -15.96 7.54
C ASP A 300 2.63 -17.03 6.53
N LEU A 301 3.61 -17.79 6.02
CA LEU A 301 3.32 -18.87 5.09
C LEU A 301 2.65 -20.02 5.85
N PRO A 302 1.61 -20.66 5.28
CA PRO A 302 0.96 -21.83 5.88
C PRO A 302 2.00 -22.88 6.28
N GLU A 303 1.80 -23.54 7.42
CA GLU A 303 2.68 -24.62 7.87
C GLU A 303 2.67 -25.75 6.82
N PRO A 304 3.84 -26.23 6.38
CA PRO A 304 3.89 -27.38 5.49
C PRO A 304 3.38 -28.63 6.23
N PRO A 305 2.89 -29.66 5.51
CA PRO A 305 2.62 -30.95 6.11
C PRO A 305 3.88 -31.50 6.81
N ASP A 306 3.69 -32.21 7.93
CA ASP A 306 4.71 -32.57 8.94
C ASP A 306 6.00 -33.22 8.38
N ASP A 307 5.94 -33.84 7.20
CA ASP A 307 7.06 -34.55 6.57
C ASP A 307 8.16 -33.63 5.98
N ALA A 308 7.94 -32.32 5.87
CA ALA A 308 8.90 -31.38 5.28
C ALA A 308 9.82 -30.67 6.30
N ALA A 309 9.65 -30.93 7.60
CA ALA A 309 10.27 -30.16 8.68
C ALA A 309 11.71 -30.58 9.06
N SER A 310 12.30 -31.57 8.37
CA SER A 310 13.60 -32.16 8.76
C SER A 310 14.84 -31.41 8.25
N GLY A 311 14.71 -30.14 7.84
CA GLY A 311 15.84 -29.32 7.41
C GLY A 311 16.73 -28.90 8.59
N SER A 312 18.03 -29.17 8.50
CA SER A 312 19.06 -28.58 9.36
C SER A 312 18.92 -27.04 9.40
N GLY A 313 19.10 -26.43 10.58
CA GLY A 313 18.97 -24.98 10.83
C GLY A 313 20.05 -24.16 10.13
N ALA A 314 19.99 -24.10 8.80
CA ALA A 314 20.87 -23.28 8.00
C ALA A 314 20.62 -21.80 8.30
N GLY A 315 21.70 -21.06 8.60
CA GLY A 315 21.64 -19.61 8.73
C GLY A 315 21.26 -18.94 7.41
N LEU A 316 20.77 -17.70 7.49
CA LEU A 316 20.33 -16.89 6.35
C LEU A 316 21.39 -16.81 5.24
N ARG A 317 22.66 -16.70 5.63
CA ARG A 317 23.77 -16.61 4.66
C ARG A 317 23.88 -17.86 3.79
N SER A 318 23.58 -19.04 4.35
CA SER A 318 23.55 -20.29 3.60
C SER A 318 22.34 -20.34 2.68
N LEU A 319 21.16 -19.96 3.20
CA LEU A 319 19.91 -19.92 2.43
C LEU A 319 20.01 -19.01 1.19
N LEU A 320 20.65 -17.85 1.32
CA LEU A 320 20.83 -16.90 0.20
C LEU A 320 21.84 -17.37 -0.85
N ARG A 321 22.64 -18.40 -0.56
CA ARG A 321 23.62 -19.00 -1.48
C ARG A 321 23.10 -20.26 -2.17
N GLU A 322 21.88 -20.70 -1.85
CA GLU A 322 21.26 -21.84 -2.51
C GLU A 322 21.13 -21.58 -4.02
N ALA A 323 21.46 -22.58 -4.85
CA ALA A 323 21.46 -22.42 -6.32
C ALA A 323 20.15 -21.85 -6.88
N PRO A 324 18.94 -22.32 -6.46
CA PRO A 324 17.68 -21.74 -6.94
C PRO A 324 17.51 -20.25 -6.64
N VAL A 325 18.06 -19.79 -5.50
CA VAL A 325 18.01 -18.37 -5.10
C VAL A 325 18.96 -17.53 -5.94
N VAL A 326 20.18 -18.02 -6.18
CA VAL A 326 21.18 -17.35 -7.03
C VAL A 326 20.70 -17.24 -8.48
N GLU A 327 20.15 -18.33 -9.03
CA GLU A 327 19.60 -18.37 -10.40
C GLU A 327 18.43 -17.39 -10.56
N TRP A 328 17.50 -17.40 -9.61
CA TRP A 328 16.38 -16.45 -9.58
C TRP A 328 16.88 -15.00 -9.57
N ALA A 329 17.81 -14.67 -8.66
CA ALA A 329 18.30 -13.32 -8.51
C ALA A 329 19.05 -12.82 -9.75
N THR A 330 19.86 -13.68 -10.36
CA THR A 330 20.58 -13.39 -11.61
C THR A 330 19.61 -13.10 -12.74
N ARG A 331 18.57 -13.93 -12.89
CA ARG A 331 17.52 -13.74 -13.91
C ARG A 331 16.74 -12.44 -13.72
N GLU A 332 16.32 -12.13 -12.49
CA GLU A 332 15.57 -10.89 -12.21
C GLU A 332 16.43 -9.64 -12.41
N LEU A 333 17.74 -9.70 -12.14
CA LEU A 333 18.65 -8.57 -12.36
C LEU A 333 19.07 -8.40 -13.82
N ALA A 334 18.87 -9.39 -14.70
CA ALA A 334 19.21 -9.28 -16.12
C ALA A 334 18.41 -8.18 -16.83
N VAL A 335 17.22 -7.81 -16.33
CA VAL A 335 16.40 -6.71 -16.88
C VAL A 335 17.08 -5.33 -16.76
N LEU A 336 18.14 -5.23 -15.96
CA LEU A 336 18.92 -4.00 -15.79
C LEU A 336 20.01 -3.83 -16.85
N ASP A 337 20.31 -4.85 -17.67
CA ASP A 337 21.34 -4.79 -18.72
C ASP A 337 20.88 -4.03 -19.99
N HIS A 338 19.82 -3.22 -19.90
CA HIS A 338 19.23 -2.53 -21.04
C HIS A 338 20.09 -1.33 -21.49
N PRO A 339 20.38 -1.17 -22.81
CA PRO A 339 21.30 -0.15 -23.34
C PRO A 339 20.87 1.32 -23.14
N GLU A 340 19.61 1.58 -22.79
CA GLU A 340 19.10 2.95 -22.53
C GLU A 340 19.71 3.61 -21.27
N ASP A 341 20.47 2.86 -20.46
CA ASP A 341 21.15 3.38 -19.26
C ASP A 341 22.55 3.97 -19.54
N ALA A 342 23.01 3.91 -20.79
CA ALA A 342 24.24 4.58 -21.20
C ALA A 342 24.09 6.10 -20.96
N PRO A 343 24.93 6.73 -20.13
CA PRO A 343 24.88 8.18 -19.96
C PRO A 343 25.13 8.85 -21.33
N PRO A 344 24.32 9.85 -21.72
CA PRO A 344 24.40 10.48 -23.06
C PRO A 344 25.76 11.16 -23.34
N ASP A 345 26.57 11.37 -22.30
CA ASP A 345 27.75 12.23 -22.37
C ASP A 345 29.08 11.46 -22.40
N GLY A 346 29.08 10.12 -22.44
CA GLY A 346 30.33 9.33 -22.47
C GLY A 346 31.31 9.56 -21.31
N ARG A 347 30.93 10.36 -20.29
CA ARG A 347 31.80 10.78 -19.17
C ARG A 347 32.17 9.65 -18.21
N PHE A 348 31.59 8.46 -18.41
CA PHE A 348 32.02 7.22 -17.80
C PHE A 348 32.56 6.24 -18.86
N GLY A 349 33.44 6.72 -19.75
CA GLY A 349 34.50 5.94 -20.40
C GLY A 349 34.18 4.63 -21.12
N CYS A 350 32.92 4.30 -21.40
CA CYS A 350 32.53 2.97 -21.88
C CYS A 350 31.36 3.05 -22.88
N ALA A 351 31.42 3.95 -23.86
CA ALA A 351 30.38 4.07 -24.88
C ALA A 351 30.30 2.82 -25.80
N ASP A 352 31.35 1.98 -25.81
CA ASP A 352 31.49 0.87 -26.76
C ASP A 352 31.28 -0.54 -26.17
N GLU A 353 30.94 -0.67 -24.87
CA GLU A 353 30.69 -1.99 -24.24
C GLU A 353 29.31 -2.07 -23.55
N PRO A 354 28.35 -2.86 -24.07
CA PRO A 354 27.01 -3.00 -23.50
C PRO A 354 27.00 -3.57 -22.06
N GLU A 355 28.04 -4.29 -21.66
CA GLU A 355 28.22 -4.82 -20.30
C GLU A 355 28.34 -3.71 -19.24
N CYS A 356 28.75 -2.51 -19.63
CA CYS A 356 28.97 -1.39 -18.70
C CYS A 356 27.66 -0.73 -18.21
N CYS A 357 26.57 -0.82 -18.96
CA CYS A 357 25.30 -0.18 -18.61
C CYS A 357 24.62 -0.86 -17.42
N GLY A 358 24.51 -2.19 -17.44
CA GLY A 358 23.94 -2.96 -16.35
C GLY A 358 24.81 -2.97 -15.08
N ALA A 359 26.14 -2.98 -15.23
CA ALA A 359 27.06 -2.82 -14.11
C ALA A 359 26.86 -1.48 -13.38
N SER A 360 26.54 -0.40 -14.11
CA SER A 360 26.26 0.91 -13.55
C SER A 360 24.95 0.95 -12.74
N ALA A 361 23.87 0.36 -13.26
CA ALA A 361 22.58 0.27 -12.57
C ALA A 361 22.69 -0.54 -11.26
N ARG A 362 23.34 -1.71 -11.32
CA ARG A 362 23.58 -2.56 -10.13
C ARG A 362 24.46 -1.86 -9.09
N ARG A 363 25.53 -1.17 -9.53
CA ARG A 363 26.39 -0.37 -8.64
C ARG A 363 25.63 0.76 -7.97
N LEU A 364 24.74 1.46 -8.68
CA LEU A 364 23.89 2.50 -8.10
C LEU A 364 23.00 1.94 -6.99
N LEU A 365 22.30 0.84 -7.26
CA LEU A 365 21.43 0.19 -6.27
C LEU A 365 22.23 -0.36 -5.07
N ALA A 366 23.37 -1.02 -5.33
CA ALA A 366 24.23 -1.55 -4.28
C ALA A 366 24.79 -0.43 -3.38
N THR A 367 25.21 0.69 -3.97
CA THR A 367 25.70 1.86 -3.23
C THR A 367 24.58 2.50 -2.41
N TRP A 368 23.39 2.64 -2.99
CA TRP A 368 22.21 3.17 -2.30
C TRP A 368 21.83 2.33 -1.08
N LEU A 369 21.80 1.00 -1.24
CA LEU A 369 21.51 0.08 -0.15
C LEU A 369 22.63 0.05 0.90
N GLY A 370 23.90 0.06 0.48
CA GLY A 370 25.05 0.14 1.37
C GLY A 370 25.07 1.42 2.21
N LEU A 371 24.55 2.52 1.66
CA LEU A 371 24.33 3.79 2.37
C LEU A 371 22.94 3.88 3.01
N ASN A 372 22.32 2.74 3.28
CA ASN A 372 21.07 2.61 4.03
C ASN A 372 19.91 3.42 3.44
N CYS A 373 19.78 3.35 2.11
CA CYS A 373 18.78 4.03 1.30
C CYS A 373 18.84 5.58 1.37
N ARG A 374 19.98 6.17 1.71
CA ARG A 374 20.13 7.64 1.81
C ARG A 374 20.47 8.25 0.45
N ALA A 375 19.46 8.80 -0.23
CA ALA A 375 19.62 9.39 -1.56
C ALA A 375 20.73 10.45 -1.67
N GLY A 376 20.85 11.35 -0.68
CA GLY A 376 21.87 12.41 -0.68
C GLY A 376 23.29 11.87 -0.62
N ALA A 377 23.58 11.01 0.38
CA ALA A 377 24.89 10.37 0.53
C ALA A 377 25.24 9.47 -0.67
N THR A 378 24.23 8.83 -1.27
CA THR A 378 24.41 7.99 -2.46
C THR A 378 24.81 8.82 -3.68
N ALA A 379 24.14 9.94 -3.91
CA ALA A 379 24.47 10.83 -5.02
C ALA A 379 25.91 11.36 -4.88
N GLU A 380 26.30 11.75 -3.66
CA GLU A 380 27.67 12.17 -3.35
C GLU A 380 28.70 11.06 -3.58
N ALA A 381 28.47 9.84 -3.06
CA ALA A 381 29.36 8.70 -3.22
C ALA A 381 29.52 8.25 -4.69
N LEU A 382 28.50 8.48 -5.52
CA LEU A 382 28.53 8.18 -6.95
C LEU A 382 28.99 9.38 -7.81
N GLY A 383 29.35 10.51 -7.20
CA GLY A 383 29.78 11.72 -7.92
C GLY A 383 28.71 12.30 -8.83
N MET A 384 27.42 12.14 -8.51
CA MET A 384 26.30 12.61 -9.31
C MET A 384 25.41 13.61 -8.56
N HIS A 385 24.67 14.43 -9.31
CA HIS A 385 23.74 15.37 -8.70
C HIS A 385 22.54 14.64 -8.06
N ARG A 386 22.05 15.13 -6.92
CA ARG A 386 20.92 14.53 -6.19
C ARG A 386 19.67 14.36 -7.04
N ASN A 387 19.37 15.33 -7.92
CA ASN A 387 18.20 15.24 -8.81
C ASN A 387 18.36 14.13 -9.86
N THR A 388 19.59 13.88 -10.33
CA THR A 388 19.88 12.78 -11.26
C THR A 388 19.61 11.44 -10.61
N PHE A 389 20.08 11.25 -9.36
CA PHE A 389 19.76 10.05 -8.58
C PHE A 389 18.23 9.90 -8.38
N ALA A 390 17.56 10.97 -7.98
CA ALA A 390 16.11 10.96 -7.73
C ALA A 390 15.29 10.65 -9.00
N ALA A 391 15.77 11.02 -10.18
CA ALA A 391 15.16 10.68 -11.46
C ALA A 391 15.44 9.22 -11.89
N ARG A 392 16.65 8.69 -11.61
CA ARG A 392 17.05 7.34 -12.01
C ARG A 392 16.44 6.23 -11.15
N LEU A 393 16.32 6.44 -9.84
CA LEU A 393 15.84 5.40 -8.92
C LEU A 393 14.44 4.86 -9.28
N PRO A 394 13.43 5.69 -9.60
CA PRO A 394 12.12 5.20 -10.04
C PRO A 394 12.18 4.44 -11.37
N VAL A 395 13.06 4.82 -12.31
CA VAL A 395 13.22 4.13 -13.59
C VAL A 395 13.75 2.71 -13.38
N LEU A 396 14.79 2.55 -12.55
CA LEU A 396 15.31 1.24 -12.17
C LEU A 396 14.26 0.42 -11.42
N GLY A 397 13.50 1.07 -10.53
CA GLY A 397 12.39 0.45 -9.82
C GLY A 397 11.31 -0.09 -10.77
N ALA A 398 10.92 0.69 -11.78
CA ALA A 398 9.94 0.25 -12.77
C ALA A 398 10.40 -0.97 -13.56
N ARG A 399 11.69 -1.03 -13.93
CA ARG A 399 12.28 -2.20 -14.62
C ARG A 399 12.27 -3.46 -13.75
N LEU A 400 12.63 -3.31 -12.47
CA LEU A 400 12.57 -4.39 -11.49
C LEU A 400 11.15 -4.69 -10.99
N ARG A 401 10.14 -3.91 -11.40
CA ARG A 401 8.76 -3.96 -10.88
C ARG A 401 8.70 -3.74 -9.35
N LEU A 402 9.62 -2.93 -8.84
CA LEU A 402 9.77 -2.56 -7.44
C LEU A 402 9.52 -1.06 -7.26
N PRO A 403 8.60 -0.64 -6.38
CA PRO A 403 8.41 0.78 -6.06
C PRO A 403 9.57 1.29 -5.17
N LEU A 404 10.77 1.43 -5.75
CA LEU A 404 11.98 1.80 -5.04
C LEU A 404 11.86 3.22 -4.46
N ARG A 405 11.95 3.30 -3.13
CA ARG A 405 11.85 4.50 -2.30
C ARG A 405 12.71 4.32 -1.06
N ASP A 406 13.01 5.40 -0.35
CA ASP A 406 13.87 5.36 0.84
C ASP A 406 13.34 4.47 1.99
N GLN A 407 12.05 4.09 1.97
CA GLN A 407 11.41 3.24 2.97
C GLN A 407 10.41 2.27 2.35
N GLY A 408 10.14 1.17 3.06
CA GLY A 408 9.22 0.10 2.67
C GLY A 408 9.95 -1.17 2.24
N ALA A 409 9.19 -2.17 1.75
CA ALA A 409 9.73 -3.49 1.40
C ALA A 409 10.50 -3.56 0.08
N ALA A 410 10.29 -2.61 -0.85
CA ALA A 410 10.94 -2.63 -2.15
C ALA A 410 12.48 -2.59 -2.08
N PRO A 411 13.11 -1.75 -1.22
CA PRO A 411 14.54 -1.85 -0.94
C PRO A 411 15.00 -3.23 -0.46
N TYR A 412 14.19 -3.94 0.33
CA TYR A 412 14.57 -5.24 0.89
C TYR A 412 14.60 -6.30 -0.21
N GLN A 413 13.65 -6.26 -1.15
CA GLN A 413 13.65 -7.15 -2.31
C GLN A 413 14.84 -6.87 -3.24
N ALA A 414 15.16 -5.60 -3.49
CA ALA A 414 16.37 -5.24 -4.25
C ALA A 414 17.66 -5.67 -3.55
N LEU A 415 17.71 -5.58 -2.21
CA LEU A 415 18.83 -6.10 -1.42
C LEU A 415 18.99 -7.60 -1.61
N TRP A 416 17.91 -8.38 -1.52
CA TRP A 416 17.99 -9.82 -1.70
C TRP A 416 18.46 -10.23 -3.09
N LEU A 417 17.99 -9.54 -4.13
CA LEU A 417 18.49 -9.73 -5.50
C LEU A 417 20.00 -9.51 -5.59
N LEU A 418 20.48 -8.37 -5.09
CA LEU A 418 21.89 -8.00 -5.19
C LEU A 418 22.81 -8.86 -4.31
N VAL A 419 22.34 -9.30 -3.14
CA VAL A 419 23.11 -10.19 -2.27
C VAL A 419 23.20 -11.59 -2.87
N ALA A 420 22.08 -12.15 -3.33
CA ALA A 420 22.05 -13.49 -3.91
C ALA A 420 22.86 -13.56 -5.22
N ALA A 421 22.83 -12.51 -6.04
CA ALA A 421 23.65 -12.42 -7.25
C ALA A 421 25.12 -12.01 -6.98
N GLY A 422 25.52 -11.82 -5.71
CA GLY A 422 26.91 -11.54 -5.34
C GLY A 422 27.40 -10.10 -5.56
N HIS A 423 26.50 -9.16 -5.86
CA HIS A 423 26.84 -7.73 -5.99
C HIS A 423 26.98 -7.01 -4.64
N ILE A 424 26.42 -7.57 -3.57
CA ILE A 424 26.61 -7.12 -2.19
C ILE A 424 27.13 -8.30 -1.37
N PRO A 425 28.20 -8.12 -0.56
CA PRO A 425 28.74 -9.21 0.24
C PRO A 425 27.74 -9.68 1.29
N VAL A 426 27.41 -10.97 1.25
CA VAL A 426 26.47 -11.60 2.20
C VAL A 426 26.96 -11.54 3.66
N THR A 427 28.26 -11.33 3.89
CA THR A 427 28.85 -11.14 5.22
C THR A 427 28.32 -9.87 5.91
N GLY A 428 27.91 -8.86 5.15
CA GLY A 428 27.27 -7.65 5.66
C GLY A 428 25.79 -7.82 6.05
N ILE A 429 25.22 -9.02 5.86
CA ILE A 429 23.87 -9.34 6.28
C ILE A 429 23.90 -9.89 7.71
N PRO A 430 23.17 -9.27 8.65
CA PRO A 430 23.10 -9.77 10.02
C PRO A 430 22.31 -11.07 10.05
N ASP A 431 22.75 -12.01 10.88
CA ASP A 431 21.99 -13.23 11.16
C ASP A 431 21.92 -13.43 12.67
N PRO A 432 20.78 -13.09 13.31
CA PRO A 432 20.66 -13.20 14.76
C PRO A 432 20.58 -14.66 15.24
N THR A 433 20.61 -15.63 14.34
CA THR A 433 20.66 -17.06 14.65
C THR A 433 22.08 -17.64 14.57
N ASP A 434 23.03 -16.91 14.00
CA ASP A 434 24.42 -17.34 13.85
C ASP A 434 25.19 -17.03 15.15
N PRO A 435 25.70 -18.03 15.89
CA PRO A 435 26.44 -17.81 17.13
C PRO A 435 27.80 -17.13 16.91
N ALA A 436 28.27 -17.01 15.66
CA ALA A 436 29.54 -16.37 15.30
C ALA A 436 29.39 -14.92 14.79
N ALA A 437 28.18 -14.33 14.84
CA ALA A 437 27.87 -13.01 14.31
C ALA A 437 27.98 -11.85 15.32
#